data_AF-A0A521L551-F1
#
_entry.id   AF-A0A521L551-F1
#
_cell.length_a   1.000
_cell.length_b   1.000
_cell.length_c   1.000
_cell.angle_alpha   90.00
_cell.angle_beta   90.00
_cell.angle_gamma   90.00
#
_symmetry.space_group_name_H-M   'P 1'
#
loop_
_entity.id
_entity.type
_entity.pdbx_description
1 polymer ?
#
loop_
_entity_poly.entity_id
_entity_poly.type
_entity_poly.pdbx_seq_one_letter_code
_entity_poly.pdbx_strand_id
1 'polypeptide(L)'
;MLTVDVAPKLKFREGEKLRPWIIPVGLDFHVISPPSNQTNYLDIGTQHGAGIEYNFWGPLNVGLDGRYHLAANMTNTVNSYGTVGAYVGILY
;
A
#
# COMPACT_ATOMS: atom_id res chain seq x y z
N MET A 1 -2.50 -10.21 -11.14
CA MET A 1 -2.99 -8.82 -11.17
C MET A 1 -1.81 -7.91 -10.87
N LEU A 2 -1.67 -6.83 -11.62
CA LEU A 2 -0.68 -5.79 -11.34
C LEU A 2 -1.39 -4.64 -10.63
N THR A 3 -0.84 -4.18 -9.50
CA THR A 3 -1.33 -3.02 -8.76
C THR A 3 -0.26 -1.95 -8.76
N VAL A 4 -0.62 -0.72 -9.12
CA VAL A 4 0.23 0.46 -9.02
C VAL A 4 -0.48 1.46 -8.12
N ASP A 5 0.19 1.85 -7.04
CA ASP A 5 -0.37 2.76 -6.04
C ASP A 5 0.49 4.00 -5.83
N VAL A 6 -0.17 5.13 -5.54
CA VAL A 6 0.46 6.36 -5.10
C VAL A 6 -0.27 6.84 -3.85
N ALA A 7 0.41 6.84 -2.71
CA ALA A 7 -0.21 7.13 -1.43
C ALA A 7 0.65 8.02 -0.51
N PRO A 8 0.10 9.12 0.05
CA PRO A 8 0.77 9.89 1.08
C PRO A 8 0.89 9.07 2.37
N LYS A 9 2.14 8.83 2.80
CA LYS A 9 2.46 8.20 4.08
C LYS A 9 2.73 9.26 5.13
N LEU A 10 1.88 9.31 6.16
CA LEU A 10 2.07 10.18 7.31
C LEU A 10 2.82 9.41 8.39
N LYS A 11 4.06 9.81 8.66
CA LYS A 11 4.89 9.24 9.73
C LYS A 11 4.78 10.11 10.98
N PHE A 12 4.68 9.47 12.14
CA PHE A 12 4.67 10.14 13.44
C PHE A 12 5.99 9.88 14.19
N ARG A 13 6.23 10.67 15.25
CA ARG A 13 7.41 10.55 16.11
C ARG A 13 8.72 10.69 15.33
N GLU A 14 8.77 11.69 14.44
CA GLU A 14 9.96 11.96 13.65
C GLU A 14 11.18 12.21 14.55
N GLY A 15 12.35 11.69 14.16
CA GLY A 15 13.57 11.68 14.98
C GLY A 15 13.67 10.55 16.01
N GLU A 16 12.57 9.88 16.35
CA GLU A 16 12.63 8.71 17.22
C GLU A 16 12.97 7.42 16.46
N LYS A 17 13.46 6.40 17.19
CA LYS A 17 13.75 5.09 16.60
C LYS A 17 12.48 4.35 16.18
N LEU A 18 11.42 4.39 17.00
CA LEU A 18 10.15 3.75 16.70
C LEU A 18 9.15 4.77 16.17
N ARG A 19 8.76 4.61 14.90
CA ARG A 19 7.91 5.55 14.17
C ARG A 19 6.67 4.83 13.63
N PRO A 20 5.49 5.03 14.25
CA PRO A 20 4.24 4.59 13.66
C PRO A 20 3.90 5.47 12.45
N TRP A 21 3.14 4.93 11.51
CA TRP A 21 2.68 5.66 10.34
C TRP A 21 1.34 5.16 9.85
N ILE A 22 0.64 6.01 9.10
CA ILE A 22 -0.61 5.68 8.43
C ILE A 22 -0.60 6.15 6.97
N ILE A 23 -1.39 5.48 6.15
CA ILE A 23 -1.83 5.90 4.83
C ILE A 23 -3.34 6.12 4.95
N PRO A 24 -3.81 7.38 5.09
CA PRO A 24 -5.22 7.65 5.27
C PRO A 24 -6.02 7.40 3.99
N VAL A 25 -5.43 7.74 2.84
CA VAL A 25 -5.98 7.51 1.51
C VAL A 25 -4.85 7.54 0.49
N GLY A 26 -4.79 6.55 -0.39
CA GLY A 26 -3.95 6.50 -1.58
C GLY A 26 -4.79 6.22 -2.83
N LEU A 27 -4.21 6.44 -4.01
CA LEU A 27 -4.82 6.13 -5.29
C LEU A 27 -4.25 4.81 -5.84
N ASP A 28 -5.13 3.87 -6.19
CA ASP A 28 -4.75 2.58 -6.74
C ASP A 28 -5.21 2.40 -8.19
N PHE A 29 -4.35 1.77 -8.97
CA PHE A 29 -4.64 1.26 -10.31
C PHE A 29 -4.44 -0.24 -10.34
N HIS A 30 -5.51 -1.00 -10.52
CA HIS A 30 -5.50 -2.45 -10.64
C HIS A 30 -5.67 -2.84 -12.11
N VAL A 31 -4.64 -3.47 -12.67
CA VAL A 31 -4.66 -4.01 -14.03
C VAL A 31 -4.88 -5.52 -13.96
N ILE A 32 -6.01 -5.96 -14.49
CA ILE A 32 -6.40 -7.38 -14.52
C ILE A 32 -5.77 -8.05 -15.73
N SER A 33 -5.08 -9.16 -15.49
CA SER A 33 -4.54 -10.05 -16.52
C SER A 33 -4.68 -11.51 -16.06
N PRO A 34 -5.18 -12.43 -16.92
CA PRO A 34 -5.61 -12.20 -18.30
C PRO A 34 -6.82 -11.26 -18.40
N PRO A 35 -6.94 -10.49 -19.50
CA PRO A 35 -8.10 -9.65 -19.70
C PRO A 35 -9.39 -10.49 -19.61
N SER A 36 -10.33 -10.10 -18.75
CA SER A 36 -11.66 -10.72 -18.72
C SER A 36 -12.40 -10.43 -20.03
N ASN A 37 -13.56 -11.03 -20.26
CA ASN A 37 -14.35 -10.80 -21.48
C ASN A 37 -15.01 -9.39 -21.54
N GLN A 38 -14.46 -8.42 -20.79
CA GLN A 38 -14.95 -7.05 -20.65
C GLN A 38 -14.02 -6.07 -21.36
N THR A 39 -14.56 -4.97 -21.87
CA THR A 39 -13.81 -3.93 -22.58
C THR A 39 -12.83 -3.15 -21.67
N ASN A 40 -13.10 -3.12 -20.36
CA ASN A 40 -12.28 -2.40 -19.38
C ASN A 40 -11.43 -3.38 -18.56
N TYR A 41 -10.13 -3.12 -18.48
CA TYR A 41 -9.14 -3.93 -17.76
C TYR A 41 -8.48 -3.20 -16.58
N LEU A 42 -8.81 -1.93 -16.43
CA LEU A 42 -8.33 -1.06 -15.38
C LEU A 42 -9.45 -0.87 -14.35
N ASP A 43 -9.14 -1.15 -13.09
CA ASP A 43 -10.01 -0.85 -11.96
C ASP A 43 -9.29 0.14 -11.03
N ILE A 44 -9.92 1.28 -10.76
CA ILE A 44 -9.35 2.33 -9.91
C ILE A 44 -9.82 2.10 -8.48
N GLY A 45 -8.98 2.40 -7.50
CA GLY A 45 -9.32 2.18 -6.10
C GLY A 45 -8.62 3.13 -5.15
N THR A 46 -8.79 2.84 -3.86
CA THR A 46 -8.08 3.52 -2.78
C THR A 46 -7.25 2.56 -1.94
N GLN A 47 -6.05 3.00 -1.58
CA GLN A 47 -5.21 2.31 -0.60
C GLN A 47 -5.36 2.95 0.77
N HIS A 48 -5.48 2.10 1.78
CA HIS A 48 -5.37 2.47 3.18
C HIS A 48 -4.30 1.61 3.83
N GLY A 49 -3.63 2.12 4.85
CA GLY A 49 -2.61 1.34 5.52
C GLY A 49 -2.17 1.92 6.84
N ALA A 50 -1.56 1.06 7.64
CA ALA A 50 -0.92 1.45 8.88
C ALA A 50 0.28 0.54 9.13
N GLY A 51 1.26 1.07 9.83
CA GLY A 51 2.44 0.29 10.16
C GLY A 51 3.28 0.95 11.23
N ILE A 52 4.32 0.22 11.60
CA ILE A 52 5.36 0.68 12.51
C ILE A 52 6.71 0.43 11.87
N GLU A 53 7.63 1.35 12.08
CA GLU A 53 8.99 1.30 11.58
C GLU A 53 9.97 1.51 12.75
N TYR A 54 11.01 0.70 12.82
CA TYR A 54 12.07 0.79 13.81
C TYR A 54 13.42 1.01 13.12
N ASN A 55 14.09 2.11 13.44
CA ASN A 55 15.45 2.39 13.01
C ASN A 55 16.44 1.61 13.88
N PHE A 56 17.10 0.62 13.28
CA PHE A 56 18.06 -0.22 13.99
C PHE A 56 19.51 0.19 13.75
N TRP A 57 19.84 0.73 12.58
CA TRP A 57 21.20 1.15 12.28
C TRP A 57 21.29 2.21 11.19
N GLY A 58 21.61 3.46 11.57
CA GLY A 58 21.90 4.54 10.63
C GLY A 58 20.77 4.72 9.62
N PRO A 59 20.99 4.48 8.32
CA PRO A 59 19.94 4.59 7.30
C PRO A 59 18.98 3.39 7.27
N LEU A 60 19.21 2.29 7.99
CA LEU A 60 18.40 1.08 7.88
C LEU A 60 17.26 1.04 8.90
N ASN A 61 16.08 0.67 8.41
CA ASN A 61 14.88 0.48 9.20
C ASN A 61 14.26 -0.89 8.91
N VAL A 62 13.64 -1.48 9.92
CA VAL A 62 12.73 -2.62 9.75
C VAL A 62 11.33 -2.17 10.08
N GLY A 63 10.31 -2.73 9.43
CA GLY A 63 8.94 -2.37 9.71
C GLY A 63 7.98 -3.51 9.53
N LEU A 64 6.81 -3.33 10.12
CA LEU A 64 5.63 -4.16 9.92
C LEU A 64 4.52 -3.27 9.38
N ASP A 65 3.80 -3.74 8.39
CA ASP A 65 2.69 -2.99 7.80
C ASP A 65 1.52 -3.85 7.39
N GLY A 66 0.34 -3.25 7.50
CA GLY A 66 -0.89 -3.74 6.92
C GLY A 66 -1.38 -2.73 5.88
N ARG A 67 -1.76 -3.21 4.70
CA ARG A 67 -2.38 -2.39 3.65
C ARG A 67 -3.66 -3.03 3.18
N TYR A 68 -4.62 -2.19 2.84
CA TYR A 68 -5.91 -2.59 2.31
C TYR A 68 -6.20 -1.79 1.06
N HIS A 69 -6.51 -2.50 -0.01
CA HIS A 69 -6.84 -1.97 -1.33
C HIS A 69 -8.35 -2.13 -1.55
N LEU A 70 -9.04 -1.02 -1.79
CA LEU A 70 -10.46 -0.95 -2.08
C LEU A 70 -10.65 -0.57 -3.55
N ALA A 71 -11.04 -1.53 -4.38
CA ALA A 71 -11.30 -1.27 -5.79
C ALA A 71 -12.74 -0.78 -6.02
N ALA A 72 -12.92 0.09 -7.02
CA ALA A 72 -14.23 0.63 -7.42
C ALA A 72 -15.11 -0.39 -8.18
N ASN A 73 -14.59 -1.61 -8.41
CA ASN A 73 -15.29 -2.71 -9.07
C ASN A 73 -15.74 -2.37 -10.50
N MET A 74 -14.97 -1.54 -11.21
CA MET A 74 -15.26 -1.13 -12.60
C MET A 74 -15.16 -2.30 -13.60
N THR A 75 -14.52 -3.39 -13.18
CA THR A 75 -14.29 -4.62 -13.94
C THR A 75 -15.18 -5.77 -13.46
N ASN A 76 -16.18 -5.54 -12.61
CA ASN A 76 -17.08 -6.58 -12.06
C ASN A 76 -16.34 -7.81 -11.49
N THR A 77 -15.17 -7.58 -10.90
CA THR A 77 -14.26 -8.59 -10.35
C THR A 77 -13.91 -8.19 -8.92
N VAL A 78 -13.73 -9.18 -8.04
CA VAL A 78 -13.31 -8.92 -6.65
C VAL A 78 -11.82 -8.56 -6.63
N ASN A 79 -11.53 -7.26 -6.73
CA ASN A 79 -10.16 -6.72 -6.74
C ASN A 79 -9.77 -6.05 -5.42
N SER A 80 -10.66 -6.02 -4.41
CA SER A 80 -10.32 -5.51 -3.08
C SER A 80 -9.62 -6.58 -2.26
N TYR A 81 -8.43 -6.28 -1.73
CA TYR A 81 -7.63 -7.23 -0.95
C TYR A 81 -6.79 -6.54 0.13
N GLY A 82 -6.40 -7.33 1.14
CA GLY A 82 -5.52 -6.88 2.22
C GLY A 82 -4.19 -7.63 2.22
N THR A 83 -3.12 -6.93 2.61
CA THR A 83 -1.80 -7.51 2.81
C THR A 83 -1.28 -7.15 4.19
N VAL A 84 -0.51 -8.06 4.79
CA VAL A 84 0.25 -7.82 6.01
C VAL A 84 1.65 -8.35 5.77
N GLY A 85 2.66 -7.56 6.09
CA GLY A 85 4.04 -7.88 5.78
C GLY A 85 5.05 -7.25 6.73
N ALA A 86 6.28 -7.73 6.59
CA ALA A 86 7.46 -7.12 7.15
C ALA A 86 8.34 -6.59 6.02
N TYR A 87 9.06 -5.50 6.26
CA TYR A 87 9.94 -4.90 5.28
C TYR A 87 11.23 -4.36 5.89
N VAL A 88 12.25 -4.20 5.04
CA VAL A 88 13.45 -3.43 5.33
C VAL A 88 13.44 -2.18 4.47
N GLY A 89 13.63 -1.02 5.07
CA GLY A 89 13.60 0.28 4.41
C GLY A 89 14.92 1.03 4.58
N ILE A 90 15.26 1.84 3.58
CA ILE A 90 16.40 2.76 3.63
C ILE A 90 15.84 4.16 3.89
N LEU A 91 16.34 4.81 4.94
CA LEU A 91 16.10 6.20 5.28
C LEU A 91 16.85 7.06 4.25
N TYR A 92 16.14 7.97 3.60
CA TYR A 92 16.74 9.06 2.83
C TYR A 92 16.93 10.26 3.76
#